data_AF-A0A257NMA5-F1
#
_entry.id   AF-A0A257NMA5-F1
#
_cell.length_a   1.000
_cell.length_b   1.000
_cell.length_c   1.000
_cell.angle_alpha   90.00
_cell.angle_beta   90.00
_cell.angle_gamma   90.00
#
_symmetry.space_group_name_H-M   'P 1'
#
loop_
_entity.id
_entity.type
_entity.pdbx_description
1 polymer ?
#
loop_
_entity_poly.entity_id
_entity_poly.type
_entity_poly.pdbx_seq_one_letter_code
_entity_poly.pdbx_strand_id
1 'polypeptide(L)'
;MSNAGVSIGAWIAFAELAGPVLLVMLVIGLGAGILQTATQVREASIPFVLKLFGMAALTGIAGPLMMRGVESYATRLILALPGLIHG
;
A
#
# COMPACT_ATOMS: atom_id res chain seq x y z
N MET A 1 11.20 21.83 7.27
CA MET A 1 11.48 20.38 7.37
C MET A 1 12.95 20.19 7.02
N SER A 2 13.73 19.45 7.81
CA SER A 2 15.10 19.10 7.39
C SER A 2 15.06 18.06 6.26
N ASN A 3 16.15 17.87 5.51
CA ASN A 3 16.25 16.83 4.47
C ASN A 3 15.90 15.43 4.99
N ALA A 4 16.29 15.11 6.24
CA ALA A 4 15.91 13.87 6.90
C ALA A 4 14.40 13.78 7.22
N GLY A 5 13.75 14.91 7.53
CA GLY A 5 12.30 14.96 7.75
C GLY A 5 11.50 14.75 6.46
N VAL A 6 12.03 15.16 5.31
CA VAL A 6 11.42 14.89 3.98
C VAL A 6 11.47 13.40 3.68
N SER A 7 12.64 12.76 3.80
CA SER A 7 12.76 11.32 3.48
C SER A 7 11.93 10.45 4.41
N ILE A 8 11.93 10.72 5.72
CA ILE A 8 11.13 9.96 6.70
C ILE A 8 9.64 10.13 6.42
N GLY A 9 9.18 11.35 6.13
CA GLY A 9 7.79 11.61 5.77
C GLY A 9 7.36 10.85 4.51
N ALA A 10 8.23 10.76 3.51
CA ALA A 10 7.98 9.99 2.29
C ALA A 10 7.83 8.50 2.58
N TRP A 11 8.70 7.92 3.42
CA TRP A 11 8.62 6.51 3.80
C TRP A 11 7.36 6.17 4.59
N ILE A 12 6.91 7.07 5.47
CA ILE A 12 5.68 6.89 6.23
C ILE A 12 4.46 6.94 5.30
N ALA A 13 4.40 7.94 4.41
CA ALA A 13 3.32 8.05 3.43
C ALA A 13 3.26 6.82 2.51
N PHE A 14 4.43 6.30 2.10
CA PHE A 14 4.52 5.06 1.33
C PHE A 14 4.03 3.85 2.13
N ALA A 15 4.42 3.72 3.41
CA ALA A 15 3.98 2.62 4.26
C ALA A 15 2.47 2.63 4.52
N GLU A 16 1.87 3.81 4.68
CA GLU A 16 0.40 3.95 4.83
C GLU A 16 -0.36 3.57 3.55
N LEU A 17 0.22 3.89 2.37
CA LEU A 17 -0.35 3.53 1.08
C LEU A 17 -0.18 2.03 0.77
N ALA A 18 1.06 1.53 0.83
CA ALA A 18 1.39 0.18 0.38
C ALA A 18 1.14 -0.89 1.45
N GLY A 19 1.26 -0.55 2.74
CA GLY A 19 1.18 -1.49 3.86
C GLY A 19 -0.09 -2.35 3.85
N PRO A 20 -1.30 -1.76 3.80
CA PRO A 20 -2.54 -2.52 3.76
C PRO A 20 -2.65 -3.44 2.54
N VAL A 21 -2.22 -2.98 1.37
CA VAL A 21 -2.24 -3.75 0.12
C VAL A 21 -1.31 -4.95 0.21
N LEU A 22 -0.08 -4.73 0.68
CA LEU A 22 0.92 -5.78 0.83
C LEU A 22 0.44 -6.85 1.82
N LEU A 23 -0.14 -6.45 2.95
CA LEU A 23 -0.67 -7.37 3.95
C LEU A 23 -1.79 -8.24 3.36
N VAL A 24 -2.76 -7.64 2.67
CA VAL A 24 -3.88 -8.37 2.05
C VAL A 24 -3.37 -9.31 0.96
N MET A 25 -2.47 -8.84 0.09
CA MET A 25 -1.89 -9.67 -0.97
C MET A 25 -1.05 -10.82 -0.41
N LEU A 26 -0.36 -10.62 0.70
CA LEU A 26 0.39 -11.67 1.40
C LEU A 26 -0.54 -12.74 1.94
N VAL A 27 -1.58 -12.36 2.68
CA VAL A 27 -2.55 -13.29 3.26
C VAL A 27 -3.24 -14.11 2.18
N ILE A 28 -3.72 -13.45 1.12
CA ILE A 28 -4.39 -14.12 0.00
C ILE A 28 -3.41 -15.02 -0.76
N GLY A 29 -2.20 -14.53 -1.05
CA GLY A 29 -1.18 -15.31 -1.77
C GLY A 29 -0.76 -16.56 -1.01
N LEU A 30 -0.55 -16.43 0.30
CA LEU A 30 -0.22 -17.55 1.18
C LEU A 30 -1.37 -18.55 1.26
N GLY A 31 -2.59 -18.08 1.54
CA GLY A 31 -3.77 -18.95 1.65
C GLY A 31 -4.08 -19.68 0.34
N ALA A 32 -4.05 -18.97 -0.79
CA ALA A 32 -4.25 -19.58 -2.10
C ALA A 32 -3.13 -20.57 -2.47
N GLY A 33 -1.89 -20.30 -2.07
CA GLY A 33 -0.76 -21.20 -2.30
C GLY A 33 -0.92 -22.52 -1.53
N ILE A 34 -1.29 -22.44 -0.25
CA ILE A 34 -1.59 -23.62 0.58
C ILE A 34 -2.72 -24.44 -0.04
N LEU A 35 -3.82 -23.78 -0.44
CA LEU A 35 -4.96 -24.44 -1.05
C LEU A 35 -4.56 -25.20 -2.32
N GLN A 36 -3.82 -24.56 -3.22
CA GLN A 36 -3.33 -25.18 -4.45
C GLN A 36 -2.44 -26.40 -4.19
N THR A 37 -1.58 -26.33 -3.16
CA THR A 37 -0.73 -27.47 -2.80
C THR A 37 -1.49 -28.61 -2.13
N ALA A 38 -2.49 -28.29 -1.29
CA ALA A 38 -3.24 -29.28 -0.52
C ALA A 38 -4.24 -30.06 -1.39
N THR A 39 -4.88 -29.41 -2.36
CA THR A 39 -5.89 -30.05 -3.22
C THR A 39 -5.32 -30.56 -4.55
N GLN A 40 -4.01 -30.34 -4.79
CA GLN A 40 -3.33 -30.63 -6.06
C GLN A 40 -3.89 -29.87 -7.28
N VAL A 41 -4.80 -28.90 -7.10
CA VAL A 41 -5.31 -28.05 -8.18
C VAL A 41 -4.34 -26.90 -8.43
N ARG A 42 -3.66 -26.90 -9.58
CA ARG A 42 -2.68 -25.87 -9.99
C ARG A 42 -3.21 -25.06 -11.17
N GLU A 43 -4.38 -24.47 -11.00
CA GLU A 43 -4.95 -23.56 -11.97
C GLU A 43 -4.51 -22.12 -11.67
N ALA A 44 -3.85 -21.48 -12.62
CA ALA A 44 -3.32 -20.12 -12.44
C ALA A 44 -4.43 -19.05 -12.25
N SER A 45 -5.66 -19.35 -12.66
CA SER A 45 -6.82 -18.44 -12.61
C SER A 45 -7.35 -18.22 -11.19
N ILE A 46 -7.36 -19.24 -10.33
CA ILE A 46 -7.93 -19.16 -8.98
C ILE A 46 -7.23 -18.13 -8.09
N PRO A 47 -5.89 -18.17 -7.89
CA PRO A 47 -5.21 -17.16 -7.08
C PRO A 47 -5.29 -15.76 -7.69
N PHE A 48 -5.44 -15.64 -9.02
CA PHE A 48 -5.62 -14.34 -9.67
C PHE A 48 -6.97 -13.71 -9.28
N VAL A 49 -8.07 -14.45 -9.41
CA VAL A 49 -9.42 -13.97 -9.06
C VAL A 49 -9.50 -13.62 -7.57
N LEU A 50 -8.92 -14.46 -6.70
CA LEU A 50 -8.92 -14.23 -5.26
C LEU A 50 -8.18 -12.94 -4.88
N LYS A 51 -7.02 -12.69 -5.50
CA LYS A 51 -6.26 -11.44 -5.33
C LYS A 51 -7.03 -10.23 -5.85
N LEU A 52 -7.67 -10.35 -7.02
CA LEU A 52 -8.45 -9.26 -7.62
C LEU A 52 -9.61 -8.83 -6.71
N PHE A 53 -10.35 -9.81 -6.18
CA PHE A 53 -11.42 -9.56 -5.23
C PHE A 53 -10.90 -8.90 -3.94
N GLY A 54 -9.80 -9.40 -3.40
CA GLY A 54 -9.16 -8.80 -2.22
C GLY A 54 -8.73 -7.35 -2.44
N MET A 55 -8.16 -7.05 -3.62
CA MET A 55 -7.77 -5.69 -3.99
C MET A 55 -8.98 -4.76 -4.12
N ALA A 56 -10.06 -5.24 -4.76
CA ALA A 56 -11.29 -4.48 -4.92
C ALA A 56 -11.95 -4.18 -3.56
N ALA A 57 -12.05 -5.18 -2.69
CA ALA A 57 -12.59 -5.02 -1.34
C ALA A 57 -11.74 -4.05 -0.50
N LEU A 58 -10.41 -4.22 -0.51
CA LEU A 58 -9.50 -3.34 0.23
C LEU A 58 -9.61 -1.91 -0.26
N THR A 59 -9.62 -1.68 -1.57
CA THR A 59 -9.70 -0.33 -2.14
C THR A 59 -11.06 0.30 -1.86
N GLY A 60 -12.14 -0.49 -1.89
CA GLY A 60 -13.49 -0.01 -1.56
C GLY A 60 -13.65 0.42 -0.10
N ILE A 61 -12.96 -0.25 0.84
CA ILE A 61 -13.09 0.03 2.28
C ILE A 61 -12.02 1.02 2.75
N ALA A 62 -10.76 0.78 2.40
CA ALA A 62 -9.59 1.48 2.93
C ALA A 62 -8.99 2.51 1.94
N GLY A 63 -9.48 2.60 0.71
CA GLY A 63 -8.94 3.50 -0.32
C GLY A 63 -8.79 4.97 0.15
N PRO A 64 -9.80 5.58 0.80
CA PRO A 64 -9.67 6.94 1.31
C PRO A 64 -8.60 7.08 2.40
N LEU A 65 -8.47 6.08 3.29
CA LEU A 65 -7.48 6.11 4.38
C LEU A 65 -6.06 6.01 3.83
N MET A 66 -5.85 5.16 2.83
CA MET A 66 -4.56 4.99 2.16
C MET A 66 -4.12 6.26 1.42
N MET A 67 -5.07 7.01 0.84
CA MET A 67 -4.76 8.23 0.11
C MET A 67 -4.48 9.43 1.04
N ARG A 68 -5.12 9.49 2.22
CA ARG A 68 -4.94 10.56 3.21
C ARG A 68 -3.48 10.74 3.65
N GLY A 69 -2.73 9.66 3.78
CA GLY A 69 -1.31 9.70 4.15
C GLY A 69 -0.46 10.44 3.12
N VAL A 70 -0.66 10.09 1.85
CA VAL A 70 0.02 10.70 0.70
C VAL A 70 -0.38 12.16 0.55
N GLU A 71 -1.67 12.47 0.68
CA GLU A 71 -2.18 13.84 0.62
C GLU A 71 -1.57 14.72 1.71
N SER A 72 -1.60 14.26 2.96
CA SER A 72 -1.03 14.97 4.12
C SER A 72 0.47 15.24 3.95
N TYR A 73 1.22 14.25 3.47
CA TYR A 73 2.64 14.43 3.19
C TYR A 73 2.88 15.41 2.04
N ALA A 74 2.13 15.31 0.94
CA ALA A 74 2.24 16.22 -0.19
C ALA A 74 1.95 17.67 0.20
N THR A 75 0.89 17.92 0.98
CA THR A 75 0.57 19.26 1.47
C THR A 75 1.68 19.83 2.33
N ARG A 76 2.20 19.04 3.29
CA ARG A 76 3.31 19.46 4.17
C ARG A 76 4.58 19.75 3.37
N LEU A 77 4.88 18.93 2.37
CA LEU A 77 6.05 19.10 1.51
C LEU A 77 5.95 20.41 0.71
N ILE A 78 4.82 20.65 0.06
CA ILE A 78 4.60 21.87 -0.74
C ILE A 78 4.71 23.12 0.13
N LEU A 79 4.10 23.12 1.32
CA LEU A 79 4.18 24.24 2.26
C LEU A 79 5.60 24.45 2.80
N ALA A 80 6.38 23.38 2.91
CA ALA A 80 7.76 23.45 3.37
C ALA A 80 8.75 23.86 2.28
N LEU A 81 8.37 23.84 0.98
CA LEU A 81 9.26 24.16 -0.14
C LEU A 81 10.01 25.49 0.05
N PRO A 82 9.36 26.63 0.36
CA PRO A 82 10.06 27.91 0.48
C PRO A 82 11.19 27.91 1.54
N GLY A 83 11.06 27.11 2.59
CA GLY A 83 12.08 26.95 3.63
C GLY A 83 13.16 25.92 3.30
N LEU A 84 12.94 25.06 2.30
CA LEU A 84 13.90 24.06 1.80
C LEU A 84 14.81 24.60 0.70
N ILE A 85 14.37 25.63 -0.04
CA ILE A 85 15.19 26.30 -1.07
C ILE A 85 16.10 27.40 -0.50
N HIS A 86 15.77 28.00 0.63
CA HIS A 86 16.54 29.09 1.24
C HIS A 86 17.41 28.68 2.44
N GLY A 87 17.39 27.41 2.83
CA GLY A 87 18.19 26.84 3.92
C GLY A 87 18.92 25.59 3.46
#